data_AF-A0A6V7MB27-F1
#
_entry.id   AF-A0A6V7MB27-F1
#
_cell.length_a   1.000
_cell.length_b   1.000
_cell.length_c   1.000
_cell.angle_alpha   90.00
_cell.angle_beta   90.00
_cell.angle_gamma   90.00
#
_symmetry.space_group_name_H-M   'P 1'
#
loop_
_entity.id
_entity.type
_entity.pdbx_description
1 polymer ?
#
loop_
_entity_poly.entity_id
_entity_poly.type
_entity_poly.pdbx_seq_one_letter_code
_entity_poly.pdbx_strand_id
1 'polypeptide(L)'
;PFNTTIPWKARVDQMITWFTNERNPINLGVLYIEEPDLHAHGVGTQHPQVLELLQKLDELTKYIHDKLNENELQDVNVIHLSDHGMMDVGIPKIVNISSFLSKDDYDAVTSPVTMFIMPHT
;
A
#
# COMPACT_ATOMS: atom_id res chain seq x y z
N PRO A 1 2.95 -15.17 -6.87
CA PRO A 1 1.77 -14.32 -7.21
C PRO A 1 1.38 -13.48 -5.99
N PHE A 2 0.83 -12.29 -6.22
CA PHE A 2 0.31 -11.45 -5.14
C PHE A 2 -0.91 -12.12 -4.48
N ASN A 3 -0.97 -12.10 -3.14
CA ASN A 3 -2.04 -12.69 -2.36
C ASN A 3 -2.25 -11.95 -1.03
N THR A 4 -3.32 -11.16 -0.96
CA THR A 4 -3.68 -10.36 0.21
C THR A 4 -4.16 -11.20 1.41
N THR A 5 -4.53 -12.46 1.19
CA THR A 5 -5.00 -13.35 2.26
C THR A 5 -3.88 -13.87 3.16
N ILE A 6 -2.61 -13.69 2.77
CA ILE A 6 -1.47 -14.09 3.59
C ILE A 6 -1.32 -13.10 4.76
N PRO A 7 -1.35 -13.58 6.03
CA PRO A 7 -1.17 -12.73 7.20
C PRO A 7 0.15 -11.96 7.16
N TRP A 8 0.16 -10.69 7.56
CA TRP A 8 1.36 -9.84 7.47
C TRP A 8 2.58 -10.40 8.20
N LYS A 9 2.37 -10.93 9.41
CA LYS A 9 3.44 -11.57 10.18
C LYS A 9 4.04 -12.79 9.45
N ALA A 10 3.22 -13.57 8.75
CA ALA A 10 3.71 -14.69 7.93
C ALA A 10 4.55 -14.20 6.74
N ARG A 11 4.24 -13.03 6.16
CA ARG A 11 5.08 -12.41 5.11
C ARG A 11 6.44 -11.99 5.68
N VAL A 12 6.46 -11.42 6.89
CA VAL A 12 7.69 -11.07 7.61
C VAL A 12 8.52 -12.33 7.92
N ASP A 13 7.90 -13.35 8.50
CA ASP A 13 8.57 -14.62 8.82
C ASP A 13 9.20 -15.24 7.57
N GLN A 14 8.46 -15.29 6.47
CA GLN A 14 8.97 -15.78 5.20
C GLN A 14 10.19 -14.99 4.71
N MET A 15 10.17 -13.67 4.84
CA MET A 15 11.31 -12.82 4.48
C MET A 15 12.55 -13.12 5.34
N ILE A 16 12.38 -13.33 6.64
CA ILE A 16 13.49 -13.70 7.53
C ILE A 16 14.15 -14.99 7.07
N THR A 17 13.36 -16.01 6.66
CA THR A 17 13.93 -17.26 6.14
C THR A 17 14.78 -17.08 4.87
N TRP A 18 14.52 -16.02 4.09
CA TRP A 18 15.32 -15.72 2.91
C TRP A 18 16.65 -15.06 3.28
N PHE A 19 16.67 -14.19 4.29
CA PHE A 19 17.91 -13.59 4.80
C PHE A 19 18.80 -14.62 5.51
N THR A 20 18.21 -15.53 6.26
CA THR A 20 18.94 -16.55 7.03
C THR A 20 19.20 -17.84 6.25
N ASN A 21 18.97 -17.84 4.93
CA ASN A 21 19.22 -19.04 4.12
C ASN A 21 20.72 -19.37 4.06
N GLU A 22 21.10 -20.58 4.45
CA GLU A 22 22.51 -20.99 4.54
C GLU A 22 23.24 -21.03 3.18
N ARG A 23 22.52 -21.26 2.08
CA ARG A 23 23.13 -21.47 0.76
C ARG A 23 23.03 -20.24 -0.12
N ASN A 24 21.87 -19.60 -0.13
CA ASN A 24 21.54 -18.49 -1.01
C ASN A 24 20.80 -17.38 -0.21
N PRO A 25 21.47 -16.70 0.72
CA PRO A 25 20.86 -15.60 1.45
C PRO A 25 20.58 -14.42 0.51
N ILE A 26 19.45 -13.75 0.70
CA ILE A 26 19.17 -12.49 0.00
C ILE A 26 19.96 -11.34 0.62
N ASN A 27 20.28 -10.33 -0.18
CA ASN A 27 20.84 -9.05 0.28
C ASN A 27 19.86 -7.87 0.14
N LEU A 28 18.68 -8.12 -0.42
CA LEU A 28 17.59 -7.17 -0.59
C LEU A 28 16.25 -7.90 -0.46
N GLY A 29 15.42 -7.46 0.48
CA GLY A 29 14.04 -7.89 0.65
C GLY A 29 13.08 -6.72 0.42
N VAL A 30 11.95 -6.98 -0.23
CA VAL A 30 10.87 -6.01 -0.41
C VAL A 30 9.59 -6.58 0.18
N LEU A 31 9.04 -5.87 1.16
CA LEU A 31 7.80 -6.23 1.84
C LEU A 31 6.73 -5.21 1.49
N TYR A 32 5.53 -5.67 1.18
CA TYR A 32 4.38 -4.81 0.89
C TYR A 32 3.20 -5.20 1.75
N ILE A 33 2.52 -4.18 2.27
CA ILE A 33 1.33 -4.26 3.11
C ILE A 33 0.30 -3.30 2.51
N GLU A 34 -0.91 -3.79 2.28
CA GLU A 34 -1.97 -3.05 1.57
C GLU A 34 -2.61 -1.94 2.41
N GLU A 35 -2.34 -1.91 3.71
CA GLU A 35 -2.95 -0.99 4.66
C GLU A 35 -2.03 0.21 4.95
N PRO A 36 -2.61 1.37 5.28
CA PRO A 36 -4.04 1.62 5.53
C PRO A 36 -4.84 1.97 4.25
N ASP A 37 -4.20 1.94 3.09
CA ASP A 37 -4.77 2.41 1.82
C ASP A 37 -6.12 1.75 1.49
N LEU A 38 -6.13 0.41 1.50
CA LEU A 38 -7.30 -0.38 1.11
C LEU A 38 -8.57 0.02 1.87
N HIS A 39 -8.49 0.19 3.19
CA HIS A 39 -9.65 0.58 3.99
C HIS A 39 -9.89 2.07 4.00
N ALA A 40 -8.85 2.90 4.02
CA ALA A 40 -9.01 4.35 4.01
C ALA A 40 -9.73 4.84 2.75
N HIS A 41 -9.57 4.16 1.62
CA HIS A 41 -10.38 4.39 0.42
C HIS A 41 -11.88 4.18 0.63
N GLY A 42 -12.28 3.21 1.46
CA GLY A 42 -13.68 2.87 1.70
C GLY A 42 -14.35 3.74 2.78
N VAL A 43 -13.62 4.10 3.84
CA VAL A 43 -14.20 4.74 5.03
C VAL A 43 -13.71 6.17 5.28
N GLY A 44 -12.67 6.62 4.57
CA GLY A 44 -12.06 7.93 4.76
C GLY A 44 -10.99 7.95 5.86
N THR A 45 -10.10 8.93 5.79
CA THR A 45 -8.86 9.02 6.57
C THR A 45 -9.07 9.14 8.08
N GLN A 46 -10.21 9.71 8.50
CA GLN A 46 -10.52 9.97 9.91
C GLN A 46 -11.41 8.90 10.57
N HIS A 47 -11.74 7.82 9.85
CA HIS A 47 -12.59 6.78 10.41
C HIS A 47 -11.85 6.00 11.52
N PRO A 48 -12.50 5.63 12.64
CA PRO A 48 -11.84 4.91 13.74
C PRO A 48 -11.13 3.62 13.30
N GLN A 49 -11.67 2.92 12.31
CA GLN A 49 -11.05 1.73 11.71
C GLN A 49 -9.66 2.02 11.11
N VAL A 50 -9.44 3.20 10.51
CA VAL A 50 -8.13 3.59 9.98
C VAL A 50 -7.13 3.77 11.11
N LEU A 51 -7.55 4.37 12.23
CA LEU A 51 -6.70 4.49 13.42
C LEU A 51 -6.31 3.12 13.99
N GLU A 52 -7.24 2.17 14.05
CA GLU A 52 -6.96 0.79 14.48
C GLU A 52 -5.97 0.08 13.53
N LEU A 53 -6.07 0.33 12.22
CA LEU A 53 -5.14 -0.22 11.24
C LEU A 53 -3.74 0.39 11.38
N LEU A 54 -3.64 1.69 11.62
CA LEU A 54 -2.36 2.35 11.90
C LEU A 54 -1.68 1.75 13.13
N GLN A 55 -2.44 1.46 14.20
CA GLN A 55 -1.90 0.77 15.38
C GLN A 55 -1.37 -0.64 15.03
N LYS A 56 -2.10 -1.41 14.23
CA LYS A 56 -1.64 -2.74 13.77
C LYS A 56 -0.39 -2.66 12.88
N LEU A 57 -0.24 -1.61 12.09
CA LEU A 57 0.97 -1.37 11.28
C LEU A 57 2.18 -0.98 12.14
N ASP A 58 1.96 -0.21 13.20
CA ASP A 58 3.00 0.08 14.20
C ASP A 58 3.43 -1.20 14.92
N GLU A 59 2.49 -2.05 15.34
CA GLU A 59 2.78 -3.38 15.90
C GLU A 59 3.55 -4.27 14.93
N LEU A 60 3.22 -4.23 13.63
CA LEU A 60 3.96 -4.96 12.59
C LEU A 60 5.37 -4.40 12.42
N THR A 61 5.54 -3.07 12.49
CA THR A 61 6.85 -2.41 12.44
C THR A 61 7.72 -2.91 13.59
N LYS A 62 7.18 -2.92 14.82
CA LYS A 62 7.86 -3.53 15.96
C LYS A 62 8.20 -5.00 15.69
N TYR A 63 7.26 -5.78 15.18
CA TYR A 63 7.47 -7.20 14.89
C TYR A 63 8.62 -7.43 13.90
N ILE A 64 8.74 -6.60 12.85
CA ILE A 64 9.86 -6.68 11.88
C ILE A 64 11.20 -6.50 12.62
N HIS A 65 11.32 -5.46 13.45
CA HIS A 65 12.57 -5.18 14.18
C HIS A 65 12.88 -6.27 15.22
N ASP A 66 11.87 -6.77 15.92
CA ASP A 66 12.04 -7.88 16.87
C ASP A 66 12.58 -9.12 16.15
N LYS A 67 11.99 -9.49 14.99
CA LYS A 67 12.42 -10.65 14.20
C LYS A 67 13.84 -10.49 13.64
N LEU A 68 14.22 -9.30 13.19
CA LEU A 68 15.60 -9.04 12.76
C LEU A 68 16.59 -9.25 13.92
N ASN A 69 16.28 -8.71 15.09
CA ASN A 69 17.14 -8.87 16.27
C ASN A 69 17.22 -10.32 16.77
N GLU A 70 16.09 -11.05 16.81
CA GLU A 70 16.03 -12.47 17.19
C GLU A 70 16.86 -13.39 16.28
N ASN A 71 17.12 -12.96 15.04
CA ASN A 71 17.85 -13.74 14.04
C ASN A 71 19.26 -13.18 13.76
N GLU A 72 19.79 -12.35 14.66
CA GLU A 72 21.14 -11.77 14.55
C GLU A 72 21.37 -10.93 13.26
N LEU A 73 20.30 -10.29 12.76
CA LEU A 73 20.30 -9.46 11.55
C LEU A 73 20.34 -7.95 11.88
N GLN A 74 21.07 -7.55 12.93
CA GLN A 74 21.13 -6.14 13.35
C GLN A 74 21.89 -5.23 12.37
N ASP A 75 22.60 -5.80 11.40
CA ASP A 75 23.33 -5.09 10.35
C ASP A 75 22.46 -4.76 9.11
N VAL A 76 21.22 -5.27 9.06
CA VAL A 76 20.28 -4.98 7.99
C VAL A 76 19.82 -3.52 8.06
N ASN A 77 19.94 -2.81 6.94
CA ASN A 77 19.38 -1.48 6.79
C ASN A 77 17.88 -1.57 6.45
N VAL A 78 17.03 -1.01 7.31
CA VAL A 78 15.58 -1.03 7.13
C VAL A 78 15.07 0.35 6.69
N ILE A 79 14.35 0.40 5.57
CA ILE A 79 13.69 1.61 5.08
C ILE A 79 12.17 1.38 5.14
N HIS A 80 11.49 2.18 5.96
CA HIS A 80 10.03 2.25 5.99
C HIS A 80 9.58 3.41 5.11
N LEU A 81 8.74 3.12 4.12
CA LEU A 81 8.22 4.11 3.18
C LEU A 81 6.79 3.77 2.78
N SER A 82 6.12 4.74 2.20
CA SER A 82 4.81 4.60 1.54
C SER A 82 4.93 5.15 0.13
N ASP A 83 4.10 4.62 -0.77
CA ASP A 83 4.00 5.04 -2.16
C ASP A 83 3.27 6.38 -2.33
N HIS A 84 2.26 6.67 -1.51
CA HIS A 84 1.54 7.95 -1.53
C HIS A 84 0.76 8.24 -0.22
N GLY A 85 0.17 9.44 -0.14
CA GLY A 85 -0.76 9.82 0.93
C GLY A 85 -2.21 9.44 0.64
N MET A 86 -3.15 9.84 1.51
CA MET A 86 -4.59 9.67 1.32
C MET A 86 -5.33 11.00 1.59
N MET A 87 -6.41 11.27 0.86
CA MET A 87 -7.21 12.49 1.00
C MET A 87 -8.70 12.19 0.90
N ASP A 88 -9.49 12.76 1.80
CA ASP A 88 -10.96 12.63 1.77
C ASP A 88 -11.57 13.48 0.65
N VAL A 89 -12.41 12.84 -0.16
CA VAL A 89 -13.14 13.48 -1.27
C VAL A 89 -14.64 13.39 -1.01
N GLY A 90 -15.32 14.54 -1.04
CA GLY A 90 -16.78 14.61 -0.95
C GLY A 90 -17.42 14.79 -2.33
N ILE A 91 -18.66 14.32 -2.49
CA ILE A 91 -19.46 14.47 -3.72
C ILE A 91 -19.47 15.90 -4.29
N PRO A 92 -19.56 16.98 -3.48
CA PRO A 92 -19.55 18.36 -4.01
C PRO A 92 -18.23 18.76 -4.71
N LYS A 93 -17.16 17.98 -4.55
CA LYS A 93 -15.85 18.22 -5.17
C LYS A 93 -15.63 17.41 -6.45
N ILE A 94 -16.66 16.69 -6.93
CA ILE A 94 -16.57 15.89 -8.16
C ILE A 94 -16.94 16.76 -9.38
N VAL A 95 -16.03 16.82 -10.35
CA VAL A 95 -16.30 17.43 -11.67
C VAL A 95 -16.78 16.34 -12.63
N ASN A 96 -18.00 16.47 -13.14
CA ASN A 96 -18.55 15.54 -14.13
C ASN A 96 -18.23 16.01 -15.56
N ILE A 97 -17.24 15.42 -16.23
CA ILE A 97 -16.88 15.81 -17.60
C ILE A 97 -18.02 15.60 -18.61
N SER A 98 -18.87 14.60 -18.38
CA SER A 98 -20.00 14.34 -19.27
C SER A 98 -21.08 15.43 -19.24
N SER A 99 -21.02 16.39 -18.30
CA SER A 99 -21.85 17.60 -18.37
C SER A 99 -21.29 18.70 -19.28
N PHE A 100 -20.06 18.52 -19.78
CA PHE A 100 -19.36 19.50 -20.62
C PHE A 100 -19.05 18.98 -22.03
N LEU A 101 -18.78 17.69 -22.19
CA LEU A 101 -18.43 17.05 -23.46
C LEU A 101 -19.29 15.80 -23.71
N SER A 102 -19.55 15.48 -24.99
CA SER A 102 -20.15 14.19 -25.30
C SER A 102 -19.14 13.08 -25.00
N LYS A 103 -19.63 11.93 -24.52
CA LYS A 103 -18.78 10.73 -24.38
C LYS A 103 -18.26 10.25 -25.73
N ASP A 104 -18.93 10.64 -26.81
CA ASP A 104 -18.52 10.33 -28.18
C ASP A 104 -17.39 11.25 -28.69
N ASP A 105 -16.89 12.18 -27.88
CA ASP A 105 -15.83 13.13 -28.30
C ASP A 105 -14.43 12.74 -27.80
N TYR A 106 -14.33 11.85 -26.81
CA TYR A 106 -13.06 11.51 -26.17
C TYR A 106 -12.94 10.06 -25.68
N ASP A 107 -11.71 9.57 -25.68
CA ASP A 107 -11.27 8.41 -24.88
C ASP A 107 -10.79 8.87 -23.51
N ALA A 108 -11.00 8.05 -22.48
CA ALA A 108 -10.59 8.37 -21.11
C ALA A 108 -9.68 7.29 -20.52
N VAL A 109 -8.53 7.70 -20.01
CA VAL A 109 -7.69 6.88 -19.13
C VAL A 109 -7.94 7.35 -17.70
N THR A 110 -8.60 6.51 -16.90
CA THR A 110 -9.26 6.98 -15.69
C THR A 110 -8.59 6.46 -14.42
N SER A 111 -8.17 7.40 -13.58
CA SER A 111 -8.20 7.31 -12.12
C SER A 111 -8.95 8.56 -11.64
N PRO A 112 -9.80 8.50 -10.60
CA PRO A 112 -10.65 9.63 -10.21
C PRO A 112 -9.90 10.95 -9.96
N VAL A 113 -8.62 10.85 -9.55
CA VAL A 113 -7.77 12.01 -9.23
C VAL A 113 -6.75 12.35 -10.33
N THR A 114 -6.53 11.46 -11.31
CA THR A 114 -5.54 11.61 -12.39
C THR A 114 -6.13 11.18 -13.73
N MET A 115 -7.28 11.75 -14.07
CA MET A 115 -7.97 11.46 -15.33
C MET A 115 -7.29 12.17 -16.51
N PHE A 116 -7.06 11.40 -17.59
CA PHE A 116 -6.64 11.92 -18.89
C PHE A 116 -7.77 11.72 -19.90
N ILE A 117 -8.06 12.74 -20.70
CA ILE A 117 -8.98 12.65 -21.85
C ILE A 117 -8.22 12.94 -23.14
N MET A 118 -8.46 12.16 -24.17
CA MET A 118 -7.81 12.26 -25.49
C MET A 118 -8.89 12.30 -26.57
N PRO A 119 -8.73 13.07 -27.66
CA PRO A 119 -9.64 12.98 -28.80
C PRO A 119 -9.64 11.57 -29.38
N HIS A 120 -10.79 11.13 -29.91
CA HIS A 120 -10.84 9.91 -30.69
C HIS A 120 -9.89 9.99 -31.89
N THR A 121 -9.20 8.88 -32.18
CA THR A 121 -8.43 8.71 -33.42
C THR A 121 -9.32 8.38 -34.60
#